data_AF-A0AAU2XIN3-F1
#
_entry.id   AF-A0AAU2XIN3-F1
#
_cell.length_a   1.000
_cell.length_b   1.000
_cell.length_c   1.000
_cell.angle_alpha   90.00
_cell.angle_beta   90.00
_cell.angle_gamma   90.00
#
_symmetry.space_group_name_H-M   'P 1'
#
loop_
_entity.id
_entity.type
_entity.pdbx_description
1 polymer ?
#
loop_
_entity_poly.entity_id
_entity_poly.type
_entity_poly.pdbx_seq_one_letter_code
_entity_poly.pdbx_strand_id
1 'polypeptide(L)'
;MRATDGHSYAESDVRWMLAFDASCSTCRAMSSIVFNACDKRLEVVALGRADARAWRLSALGPDAPWEPTLLKVTAGGGDAAAAPGRPGTDGESIRAWTGPSMTLQLMRRLGPRATVRVLRALGEAREKNRSQVSKGSSRAQFLRVAGGLAVASTILFKGGTPAFAAGQDTAAANEWVEANAERLPTTYSDVTALPLAHRRAVHAALPPAARSRLWVEHIDRFRAAHTDLTPRQGRVIDRARSAASDPATFQRRPLARPQHSDLTESAIAAFGKEEAVQLLATLGPAEALAQDCACSSFSDACLFSDCIGGGCTISDGGCGEFWIWDCDGMCR
;
A
#
# COMPACT_ATOMS: atom_id res chain seq x y z
N MET A 1 -29.77 -50.32 9.22
CA MET A 1 -29.19 -49.61 10.37
C MET A 1 -27.74 -49.25 10.07
N ARG A 2 -27.47 -48.01 9.66
CA ARG A 2 -26.17 -47.35 9.79
C ARG A 2 -26.46 -45.89 10.12
N ALA A 3 -25.91 -45.45 11.24
CA ALA A 3 -26.11 -44.14 11.84
C ALA A 3 -25.51 -43.04 10.97
N THR A 4 -26.24 -41.94 10.89
CA THR A 4 -25.78 -40.63 10.42
C THR A 4 -25.04 -39.95 11.56
N ASP A 5 -23.73 -39.73 11.40
CA ASP A 5 -22.99 -38.79 12.25
C ASP A 5 -22.77 -37.49 11.48
N GLY A 6 -23.49 -36.46 11.92
CA GLY A 6 -23.30 -35.09 11.46
C GLY A 6 -21.99 -34.51 11.97
N HIS A 7 -21.28 -33.80 11.09
CA HIS A 7 -20.21 -32.88 11.49
C HIS A 7 -20.67 -31.45 11.20
N SER A 8 -21.22 -30.83 12.25
CA SER A 8 -21.47 -29.40 12.33
C SER A 8 -20.12 -28.69 12.58
N TYR A 9 -19.56 -28.05 11.56
CA TYR A 9 -18.44 -27.12 11.72
C TYR A 9 -18.97 -25.69 11.84
N ALA A 10 -19.12 -25.21 13.06
CA ALA A 10 -19.08 -23.78 13.37
C ALA A 10 -17.70 -23.50 14.00
N GLU A 11 -16.66 -23.43 13.18
CA GLU A 11 -15.35 -23.00 13.65
C GLU A 11 -15.39 -21.48 13.83
N SER A 12 -15.50 -21.04 15.08
CA SER A 12 -15.40 -19.61 15.42
C SER A 12 -14.00 -19.11 15.07
N ASP A 13 -13.88 -18.27 14.05
CA ASP A 13 -12.59 -17.68 13.67
C ASP A 13 -12.16 -16.67 14.75
N VAL A 14 -11.09 -17.00 15.48
CA VAL A 14 -10.52 -16.18 16.55
C VAL A 14 -9.27 -15.49 16.03
N ARG A 15 -9.38 -14.18 15.79
CA ARG A 15 -8.29 -13.35 15.30
C ARG A 15 -7.66 -12.55 16.44
N TRP A 16 -6.34 -12.56 16.51
CA TRP A 16 -5.56 -11.75 17.44
C TRP A 16 -4.77 -10.70 16.68
N MET A 17 -4.98 -9.44 17.03
CA MET A 17 -4.39 -8.30 16.36
C MET A 17 -3.66 -7.41 17.36
N LEU A 18 -2.43 -7.00 17.05
CA LEU A 18 -1.73 -5.95 17.76
C LEU A 18 -1.88 -4.65 16.98
N ALA A 19 -2.71 -3.75 17.48
CA ALA A 19 -2.90 -2.42 16.94
C ALA A 19 -1.88 -1.45 17.56
N PHE A 20 -1.09 -0.75 16.76
CA PHE A 20 -0.20 0.29 17.26
C PHE A 20 -0.06 1.46 16.27
N ASP A 21 0.27 2.65 16.79
CA ASP A 21 0.39 3.85 15.97
C ASP A 21 1.77 3.91 15.31
N ALA A 22 1.76 3.95 13.97
CA ALA A 22 2.95 3.98 13.11
C ALA A 22 3.15 5.35 12.44
N SER A 23 2.68 6.43 13.07
CA SER A 23 2.72 7.80 12.52
C SER A 23 4.11 8.43 12.33
N CYS A 24 5.22 7.70 12.55
CA CYS A 24 6.58 8.15 12.21
C CYS A 24 7.32 7.10 11.36
N SER A 25 8.17 7.55 10.43
CA SER A 25 9.04 6.71 9.58
C SER A 25 9.88 5.70 10.38
N THR A 26 10.19 6.01 11.63
CA THR A 26 10.90 5.13 12.57
C THR A 26 10.07 3.93 13.04
N CYS A 27 8.73 4.06 13.09
CA CYS A 27 7.82 2.96 13.43
C CYS A 27 7.65 1.96 12.27
N ARG A 28 7.96 2.36 11.02
CA ARG A 28 7.88 1.51 9.81
C ARG A 28 8.91 0.38 9.80
N ALA A 29 10.10 0.60 10.38
CA ALA A 29 11.12 -0.44 10.55
C ALA A 29 10.75 -1.47 11.64
N MET A 30 9.87 -1.10 12.59
CA MET A 30 9.54 -1.92 13.75
C MET A 30 8.36 -2.88 13.49
N SER A 31 7.45 -2.55 12.56
CA SER A 31 6.33 -3.43 12.18
C SER A 31 6.82 -4.81 11.70
N SER A 32 7.89 -4.85 10.91
CA SER A 32 8.50 -6.11 10.46
C SER A 32 9.18 -6.87 11.60
N ILE A 33 9.80 -6.18 12.57
CA ILE A 33 10.40 -6.81 13.75
C ILE A 33 9.31 -7.41 14.66
N VAL A 34 8.21 -6.68 14.85
CA VAL A 34 7.06 -7.15 15.63
C VAL A 34 6.38 -8.32 14.92
N PHE A 35 6.12 -8.21 13.62
CA PHE A 35 5.53 -9.29 12.81
C PHE A 35 6.39 -10.56 12.81
N ASN A 36 7.71 -10.42 12.59
CA ASN A 36 8.65 -11.54 12.65
C ASN A 36 8.83 -12.10 14.07
N ALA A 37 8.76 -11.25 15.10
CA ALA A 37 8.81 -11.70 16.50
C ALA A 37 7.54 -12.46 16.92
N CYS A 38 6.41 -12.18 16.27
CA CYS A 38 5.11 -12.82 16.51
C CYS A 38 4.95 -14.16 15.79
N ASP A 39 5.84 -14.52 14.86
CA ASP A 39 5.82 -15.80 14.13
C ASP A 39 4.45 -16.12 13.50
N LYS A 40 3.84 -15.10 12.85
CA LYS A 40 2.49 -15.17 12.24
C LYS A 40 1.33 -15.45 13.21
N ARG A 41 1.55 -15.50 14.53
CA ARG A 41 0.50 -15.76 15.55
C ARG A 41 -0.32 -14.53 15.94
N LEU A 42 0.09 -13.34 15.49
CA LEU A 42 -0.62 -12.09 15.66
C LEU A 42 -0.62 -11.35 14.32
N GLU A 43 -1.77 -10.81 13.95
CA GLU A 43 -1.89 -9.81 12.91
C GLU A 43 -1.45 -8.45 13.47
N VAL A 44 -0.83 -7.61 12.66
CA VAL A 44 -0.39 -6.27 13.05
C VAL A 44 -1.19 -5.26 12.24
N VAL A 45 -1.87 -4.34 12.94
CA VAL A 45 -2.75 -3.35 12.30
C VAL A 45 -2.43 -1.94 12.78
N ALA A 46 -2.73 -0.94 11.96
CA ALA A 46 -2.54 0.45 12.35
C ALA A 46 -3.60 0.85 13.39
N LEU A 47 -3.19 1.53 14.46
CA LEU A 47 -4.12 2.05 15.48
C LEU A 47 -5.13 3.06 14.89
N GLY A 48 -4.78 3.71 13.79
CA GLY A 48 -5.62 4.63 13.03
C GLY A 48 -6.67 3.98 12.12
N ARG A 49 -6.61 2.66 11.87
CA ARG A 49 -7.54 1.96 10.97
C ARG A 49 -8.97 2.06 11.52
N ALA A 50 -9.95 2.30 10.64
CA ALA A 50 -11.31 2.63 11.05
C ALA A 50 -11.97 1.53 11.90
N ASP A 51 -11.73 0.28 11.56
CA ASP A 51 -12.15 -0.91 12.32
C ASP A 51 -11.41 -1.06 13.66
N ALA A 52 -10.09 -0.84 13.70
CA ALA A 52 -9.30 -0.86 14.94
C ALA A 52 -9.78 0.22 15.93
N ARG A 53 -10.18 1.40 15.41
CA ARG A 53 -10.82 2.47 16.18
C ARG A 53 -12.21 2.05 16.68
N ALA A 54 -13.03 1.46 15.82
CA ALA A 54 -14.36 0.98 16.19
C ALA A 54 -14.29 -0.11 17.27
N TRP A 55 -13.39 -1.08 17.13
CA TRP A 55 -13.16 -2.15 18.11
C TRP A 55 -12.63 -1.62 19.44
N ARG A 56 -11.71 -0.65 19.42
CA ARG A 56 -11.22 0.01 20.63
C ARG A 56 -12.31 0.81 21.32
N LEU A 57 -13.09 1.58 20.56
CA LEU A 57 -14.24 2.33 21.10
C LEU A 57 -15.23 1.38 21.76
N SER A 58 -15.51 0.24 21.11
CA SER A 58 -16.44 -0.77 21.63
C SER A 58 -15.91 -1.50 22.88
N ALA A 59 -14.59 -1.75 22.99
CA ALA A 59 -14.02 -2.57 24.05
C ALA A 59 -13.42 -1.78 25.23
N LEU A 60 -12.95 -0.55 24.99
CA LEU A 60 -12.28 0.31 25.98
C LEU A 60 -13.04 1.61 26.26
N GLY A 61 -14.06 1.94 25.47
CA GLY A 61 -14.84 3.17 25.61
C GLY A 61 -14.24 4.38 24.88
N PRO A 62 -14.94 5.53 24.89
CA PRO A 62 -14.57 6.74 24.15
C PRO A 62 -13.30 7.41 24.68
N ASP A 63 -13.00 7.25 25.98
CA ASP A 63 -11.84 7.87 26.62
C ASP A 63 -10.57 7.00 26.59
N ALA A 64 -10.55 5.96 25.74
CA ALA A 64 -9.44 5.03 25.67
C ALA A 64 -8.13 5.72 25.24
N PRO A 65 -7.04 5.62 26.02
CA PRO A 65 -5.80 6.32 25.72
C PRO A 65 -5.18 5.82 24.41
N TRP A 66 -4.58 6.73 23.64
CA TRP A 66 -3.98 6.43 22.33
C TRP A 66 -2.64 5.69 22.47
N GLU A 67 -2.73 4.40 22.78
CA GLU A 67 -1.59 3.52 23.05
C GLU A 67 -1.73 2.17 22.33
N PRO A 68 -0.61 1.43 22.13
CA PRO A 68 -0.66 0.08 21.57
C PRO A 68 -1.68 -0.82 22.29
N THR A 69 -2.43 -1.59 21.51
CA THR A 69 -3.55 -2.40 22.00
C THR A 69 -3.54 -3.77 21.37
N LEU A 70 -3.62 -4.79 22.21
CA LEU A 70 -3.91 -6.14 21.75
C LEU A 70 -5.43 -6.32 21.67
N LEU A 71 -5.91 -6.73 20.51
CA LEU A 71 -7.30 -7.00 20.22
C LEU A 71 -7.47 -8.50 19.99
N LYS A 72 -8.50 -9.07 20.60
CA LYS A 72 -9.01 -10.41 20.29
C LYS A 72 -10.40 -10.24 19.73
N VAL A 73 -10.60 -10.67 18.51
CA VAL A 73 -11.87 -10.60 17.79
C VAL A 73 -12.32 -12.03 17.52
N THR A 74 -13.54 -12.37 17.92
CA THR A 74 -14.09 -13.73 17.78
C THR A 74 -15.42 -13.61 17.06
N ALA A 75 -15.52 -14.16 15.84
CA ALA A 75 -16.77 -14.22 15.11
C ALA A 75 -17.76 -15.14 15.86
N GLY A 76 -18.97 -14.67 16.14
CA GLY A 76 -20.02 -15.48 16.73
C GLY A 76 -20.96 -15.99 15.66
N GLY A 77 -21.24 -17.30 15.68
CA GLY A 77 -22.36 -17.85 14.95
C GLY A 77 -23.66 -17.37 15.60
N GLY A 78 -24.40 -16.49 14.93
CA GLY A 78 -25.69 -16.01 15.41
C GLY A 78 -26.82 -16.93 14.98
N ASP A 79 -27.54 -17.52 15.94
CA ASP A 79 -28.86 -18.09 15.71
C ASP A 79 -29.87 -16.95 15.47
N ALA A 80 -30.71 -17.14 14.45
CA ALA A 80 -31.70 -16.18 13.98
C ALA A 80 -32.85 -15.99 14.97
N ALA A 81 -32.75 -15.00 15.87
CA ALA A 81 -33.89 -14.33 16.50
C ALA A 81 -33.45 -13.09 17.30
N ALA A 82 -33.24 -11.95 16.66
CA ALA A 82 -33.18 -10.67 17.35
C ALA A 82 -33.63 -9.50 16.45
N ALA A 83 -34.43 -8.62 17.03
CA ALA A 83 -35.18 -7.53 16.40
C ALA A 83 -34.31 -6.42 15.76
N PRO A 84 -34.84 -5.66 14.79
CA PRO A 84 -34.10 -4.61 14.11
C PRO A 84 -33.95 -3.35 14.99
N GLY A 85 -32.74 -2.81 15.12
CA GLY A 85 -32.57 -1.45 15.66
C GLY A 85 -31.26 -1.05 16.37
N ARG A 86 -30.15 -1.81 16.29
CA ARG A 86 -28.87 -1.38 16.89
C ARG A 86 -27.69 -1.53 15.93
N PRO A 87 -26.85 -0.49 15.73
CA PRO A 87 -25.61 -0.62 14.98
C PRO A 87 -24.55 -1.28 15.88
N GLY A 88 -24.37 -2.57 15.68
CA GLY A 88 -23.44 -3.44 16.36
C GLY A 88 -23.66 -4.85 15.82
N THR A 89 -23.11 -5.10 14.64
CA THR A 89 -23.32 -6.27 13.79
C THR A 89 -23.08 -7.59 14.54
N ASP A 90 -24.18 -8.33 14.68
CA ASP A 90 -24.40 -9.72 15.05
C ASP A 90 -23.16 -10.61 15.24
N GLY A 91 -22.98 -11.08 16.48
CA GLY A 91 -22.14 -12.23 16.83
C GLY A 91 -20.69 -11.96 17.19
N GLU A 92 -20.06 -10.88 16.72
CA GLU A 92 -18.61 -10.70 16.94
C GLU A 92 -18.28 -10.21 18.37
N SER A 93 -17.56 -11.02 19.16
CA SER A 93 -17.09 -10.62 20.49
C SER A 93 -15.66 -10.07 20.44
N ILE A 94 -15.49 -8.86 20.95
CA ILE A 94 -14.23 -8.12 20.91
C ILE A 94 -13.70 -7.93 22.34
N ARG A 95 -12.42 -8.22 22.55
CA ARG A 95 -11.68 -7.89 23.78
C ARG A 95 -10.43 -7.11 23.45
N ALA A 96 -10.11 -6.13 24.28
CA ALA A 96 -8.96 -5.27 24.11
C ALA A 96 -8.14 -5.20 25.40
N TRP A 97 -6.82 -5.12 25.27
CA TRP A 97 -5.88 -4.94 26.38
C TRP A 97 -4.82 -3.90 26.02
N THR A 98 -4.53 -3.01 26.95
CA THR A 98 -3.47 -2.00 26.86
C THR A 98 -2.48 -2.14 28.02
N GLY A 99 -1.30 -1.53 27.89
CA GLY A 99 -0.32 -1.42 28.97
C GLY A 99 0.10 -2.78 29.59
N PRO A 100 0.21 -2.89 30.93
CA PRO A 100 0.61 -4.14 31.59
C PRO A 100 -0.31 -5.34 31.31
N SER A 101 -1.61 -5.09 31.12
CA SER A 101 -2.58 -6.15 30.81
C SER A 101 -2.36 -6.75 29.42
N MET A 102 -1.95 -5.92 28.46
CA MET A 102 -1.54 -6.34 27.12
C MET A 102 -0.31 -7.25 27.19
N THR A 103 0.71 -6.84 27.96
CA THR A 103 1.94 -7.60 28.16
C THR A 103 1.67 -9.00 28.69
N LEU A 104 0.77 -9.14 29.67
CA LEU A 104 0.43 -10.44 30.23
C LEU A 104 -0.20 -11.38 29.19
N GLN A 105 -1.06 -10.86 28.32
CA GLN A 105 -1.68 -11.64 27.25
C GLN A 105 -0.66 -12.04 26.17
N LEU A 106 0.24 -11.12 25.80
CA LEU A 106 1.34 -11.42 24.91
C LEU A 106 2.24 -12.52 25.49
N MET A 107 2.58 -12.46 26.78
CA MET A 107 3.39 -13.51 27.44
C MET A 107 2.74 -14.88 27.36
N ARG A 108 1.44 -14.97 27.59
CA ARG A 108 0.68 -16.22 27.51
C ARG A 108 0.58 -16.76 26.08
N ARG A 109 0.54 -15.88 25.07
CA ARG A 109 0.33 -16.26 23.66
C ARG A 109 1.61 -16.50 22.89
N LEU A 110 2.56 -15.60 23.03
CA LEU A 110 3.81 -15.61 22.29
C LEU A 110 4.95 -16.31 23.05
N GLY A 111 4.83 -16.40 24.38
CA GLY A 111 5.91 -16.79 25.28
C GLY A 111 6.76 -15.59 25.72
N PRO A 112 7.54 -15.75 26.80
CA PRO A 112 8.26 -14.63 27.43
C PRO A 112 9.32 -14.01 26.50
N ARG A 113 10.09 -14.83 25.76
CA ARG A 113 11.16 -14.35 24.87
C ARG A 113 10.62 -13.52 23.70
N ALA A 114 9.56 -14.00 23.06
CA ALA A 114 8.92 -13.27 21.96
C ALA A 114 8.25 -11.98 22.46
N THR A 115 7.62 -12.03 23.63
CA THR A 115 7.00 -10.85 24.25
C THR A 115 8.01 -9.76 24.57
N VAL A 116 9.18 -10.11 25.13
CA VAL A 116 10.25 -9.13 25.40
C VAL A 116 10.74 -8.47 24.11
N ARG A 117 10.87 -9.22 23.00
CA ARG A 117 11.23 -8.65 21.69
C ARG A 117 10.20 -7.65 21.19
N VAL A 118 8.91 -8.00 21.29
CA VAL A 118 7.80 -7.11 20.91
C VAL A 118 7.79 -5.85 21.78
N LEU A 119 7.91 -5.98 23.10
CA LEU A 119 7.92 -4.84 24.01
C LEU A 119 9.12 -3.92 23.82
N ARG A 120 10.31 -4.48 23.56
CA ARG A 120 11.51 -3.69 23.25
C ARG A 120 11.31 -2.88 21.97
N ALA A 121 10.79 -3.50 20.91
CA ALA A 121 10.49 -2.81 19.65
C ALA A 121 9.44 -1.69 19.85
N LEU A 122 8.42 -1.92 20.67
CA LEU A 122 7.42 -0.90 21.02
C LEU A 122 8.01 0.24 21.88
N GLY A 123 8.93 -0.07 22.80
CA GLY A 123 9.59 0.90 23.67
C GLY A 123 10.52 1.83 22.90
N GLU A 124 11.38 1.28 22.02
CA GLU A 124 12.29 2.05 21.17
C GLU A 124 11.54 3.01 20.22
N ALA A 125 10.36 2.60 19.74
CA ALA A 125 9.49 3.45 18.92
C ALA A 125 8.93 4.65 19.70
N ARG A 126 8.56 4.46 20.98
CA ARG A 126 8.00 5.54 21.82
C ARG A 126 9.05 6.58 22.20
N GLU A 127 10.29 6.17 22.43
CA GLU A 127 11.38 7.04 22.84
C GLU A 127 11.89 7.93 21.69
N LYS A 128 11.96 7.41 20.47
CA LYS A 128 12.36 8.18 19.28
C LYS A 128 11.30 9.23 18.89
N ASN A 129 10.01 8.91 19.02
CA ASN A 129 8.93 9.89 18.79
C ASN A 129 8.94 11.05 19.79
N ARG A 130 9.26 10.77 21.07
CA ARG A 130 9.40 11.81 22.10
C ARG A 130 10.60 12.75 21.83
N SER A 131 11.63 12.27 21.14
CA SER A 131 12.86 13.01 20.81
C SER A 131 12.71 13.94 19.59
N GLN A 132 11.69 13.73 18.76
CA GLN A 132 11.46 14.51 17.53
C GLN A 132 10.60 15.75 17.79
N VAL A 133 9.71 15.69 18.79
CA VAL A 133 8.88 16.81 19.25
C VAL A 133 9.72 17.90 19.95
N SER A 134 10.94 17.59 20.41
CA SER A 134 11.83 18.56 21.09
C SER A 134 12.83 19.28 20.17
N LYS A 135 12.88 18.97 18.87
CA LYS A 135 13.77 19.66 17.90
C LYS A 135 12.96 20.44 16.86
N GLY A 136 12.43 21.57 17.30
CA GLY A 136 11.94 22.63 16.41
C GLY A 136 13.09 23.28 15.62
N SER A 137 12.91 23.33 14.31
CA SER A 137 13.75 23.99 13.31
C SER A 137 14.09 25.45 13.66
N SER A 138 15.38 25.81 13.66
CA SER A 138 15.83 27.21 13.64
C SER A 138 16.16 27.63 12.20
N ARG A 139 15.59 28.77 11.80
CA ARG A 139 15.62 29.36 10.44
C ARG A 139 17.00 29.83 9.94
N ALA A 140 18.10 29.46 10.58
CA ALA A 140 19.41 30.08 10.34
C ALA A 140 20.37 29.28 9.42
N GLN A 141 20.05 28.03 9.07
CA GLN A 141 21.03 27.16 8.39
C GLN A 141 20.84 27.02 6.87
N PHE A 142 19.83 27.66 6.28
CA PHE A 142 19.52 27.54 4.85
C PHE A 142 20.26 28.53 3.93
N LEU A 143 21.11 29.41 4.46
CA LEU A 143 21.82 30.43 3.68
C LEU A 143 23.31 30.12 3.37
N ARG A 144 23.74 28.85 3.38
CA ARG A 144 25.17 28.51 3.18
C ARG A 144 25.55 27.66 1.98
N VAL A 145 24.66 27.41 1.02
CA VAL A 145 25.05 26.69 -0.21
C VAL A 145 24.65 27.49 -1.44
N ALA A 146 25.46 28.50 -1.76
CA ALA A 146 25.45 29.18 -3.05
C ALA A 146 26.88 29.13 -3.61
N GLY A 147 27.07 28.40 -4.71
CA GLY A 147 28.33 28.37 -5.45
C GLY A 147 28.41 27.28 -6.52
N GLY A 148 28.02 27.61 -7.77
CA GLY A 148 28.72 27.07 -8.95
C GLY A 148 27.90 26.33 -10.03
N LEU A 149 27.74 27.03 -11.16
CA LEU A 149 27.71 26.59 -12.57
C LEU A 149 26.42 26.03 -13.24
N ALA A 150 26.11 26.71 -14.35
CA ALA A 150 24.95 26.64 -15.23
C ALA A 150 24.91 25.44 -16.18
N VAL A 151 23.68 25.00 -16.50
CA VAL A 151 23.23 24.82 -17.89
C VAL A 151 21.79 25.34 -17.98
N ALA A 152 21.56 26.29 -18.87
CA ALA A 152 20.26 26.89 -19.14
C ALA A 152 19.50 26.03 -20.17
N SER A 153 18.32 25.55 -19.79
CA SER A 153 17.24 25.19 -20.71
C SER A 153 15.94 25.78 -20.20
N THR A 154 15.39 26.65 -21.03
CA THR A 154 14.24 27.51 -20.77
C THR A 154 12.94 26.70 -20.72
N ILE A 155 12.32 26.61 -19.53
CA ILE A 155 10.88 26.42 -19.40
C ILE A 155 10.33 27.59 -18.57
N LEU A 156 9.69 28.52 -19.28
CA LEU A 156 8.91 29.60 -18.68
C LEU A 156 7.52 29.07 -18.35
N PHE A 157 7.33 28.56 -17.13
CA PHE A 157 6.02 28.56 -16.48
C PHE A 157 6.11 29.41 -15.22
N LYS A 158 5.36 30.52 -15.21
CA LYS A 158 5.10 31.34 -14.02
C LYS A 158 4.31 30.50 -13.02
N GLY A 159 4.99 30.04 -11.99
CA GLY A 159 4.43 29.28 -10.87
C GLY A 159 5.51 28.33 -10.37
N GLY A 160 6.20 28.73 -9.30
CA GLY A 160 7.46 28.14 -8.86
C GLY A 160 7.44 26.60 -8.74
N THR A 161 8.36 25.94 -9.43
CA THR A 161 8.74 24.57 -9.16
C THR A 161 10.10 24.58 -8.45
N PRO A 162 10.24 23.98 -7.25
CA PRO A 162 11.56 23.70 -6.71
C PRO A 162 12.28 22.73 -7.65
N ALA A 163 13.59 22.92 -7.82
CA ALA A 163 14.44 22.03 -8.58
C ALA A 163 14.27 20.59 -8.08
N PHE A 164 13.84 19.69 -8.97
CA PHE A 164 13.51 18.31 -8.65
C PHE A 164 14.75 17.50 -8.25
N ALA A 165 15.13 17.59 -6.97
CA ALA A 165 15.78 16.51 -6.24
C ALA A 165 14.75 15.46 -5.74
N ALA A 166 13.48 15.62 -6.13
CA ALA A 166 12.30 14.93 -5.63
C ALA A 166 11.76 13.86 -6.61
N GLY A 167 12.63 13.12 -7.30
CA GLY A 167 12.21 12.10 -8.27
C GLY A 167 11.42 10.93 -7.67
N GLN A 168 11.39 10.82 -6.33
CA GLN A 168 10.97 9.60 -5.64
C GLN A 168 10.11 9.84 -4.39
N ASP A 169 9.78 11.09 -4.07
CA ASP A 169 8.95 11.41 -2.91
C ASP A 169 7.46 11.37 -3.31
N THR A 170 6.77 10.31 -2.87
CA THR A 170 5.35 10.11 -3.12
C THR A 170 4.47 11.14 -2.41
N ALA A 171 4.88 11.65 -1.25
CA ALA A 171 4.13 12.68 -0.53
C ALA A 171 4.20 14.02 -1.28
N ALA A 172 5.40 14.41 -1.73
CA ALA A 172 5.58 15.62 -2.54
C ALA A 172 4.82 15.53 -3.88
N ALA A 173 4.81 14.35 -4.52
CA ALA A 173 4.06 14.13 -5.75
C ALA A 173 2.54 14.29 -5.55
N ASN A 174 1.99 13.76 -4.46
CA ASN A 174 0.58 13.89 -4.12
C ASN A 174 0.21 15.36 -3.80
N GLU A 175 1.03 16.06 -3.02
CA GLU A 175 0.83 17.49 -2.72
C GLU A 175 0.84 18.32 -4.01
N TRP A 176 1.75 18.03 -4.95
CA TRP A 176 1.77 18.69 -6.24
C TRP A 176 0.50 18.42 -7.06
N VAL A 177 -0.01 17.19 -7.06
CA VAL A 177 -1.26 16.85 -7.75
C VAL A 177 -2.46 17.59 -7.15
N GLU A 178 -2.56 17.65 -5.82
CA GLU A 178 -3.62 18.40 -5.14
C GLU A 178 -3.57 19.90 -5.50
N ALA A 179 -2.38 20.50 -5.48
CA ALA A 179 -2.18 21.90 -5.85
C ALA A 179 -2.43 22.21 -7.34
N ASN A 180 -2.42 21.19 -8.22
CA ASN A 180 -2.59 21.33 -9.66
C ASN A 180 -3.82 20.58 -10.20
N ALA A 181 -4.80 20.24 -9.37
CA ALA A 181 -5.92 19.36 -9.72
C ALA A 181 -6.67 19.75 -11.01
N GLU A 182 -6.85 21.06 -11.27
CA GLU A 182 -7.55 21.57 -12.47
C GLU A 182 -6.66 21.64 -13.73
N ARG A 183 -5.35 21.43 -13.58
CA ARG A 183 -4.32 21.61 -14.62
C ARG A 183 -3.43 20.37 -14.78
N LEU A 184 -3.91 19.20 -14.35
CA LEU A 184 -3.15 17.96 -14.48
C LEU A 184 -2.93 17.61 -15.95
N PRO A 185 -1.75 17.11 -16.32
CA PRO A 185 -1.50 16.64 -17.68
C PRO A 185 -2.37 15.42 -17.97
N THR A 186 -2.93 15.36 -19.19
CA THR A 186 -3.86 14.31 -19.61
C THR A 186 -3.41 13.56 -20.87
N THR A 187 -2.34 14.02 -21.51
CA THR A 187 -1.75 13.37 -22.69
C THR A 187 -0.61 12.44 -22.27
N TYR A 188 -0.33 11.42 -23.08
CA TYR A 188 0.75 10.49 -22.80
C TYR A 188 2.12 11.20 -22.73
N SER A 189 2.41 12.10 -23.67
CA SER A 189 3.69 12.82 -23.70
C SER A 189 3.90 13.68 -22.46
N ASP A 190 2.86 14.38 -22.01
CA ASP A 190 2.99 15.29 -20.87
C ASP A 190 3.11 14.51 -19.55
N VAL A 191 2.35 13.42 -19.41
CA VAL A 191 2.46 12.54 -18.23
C VAL A 191 3.83 11.86 -18.21
N THR A 192 4.28 11.27 -19.31
CA THR A 192 5.53 10.49 -19.33
C THR A 192 6.80 11.32 -19.24
N ALA A 193 6.71 12.65 -19.41
CA ALA A 193 7.80 13.58 -19.13
C ALA A 193 8.01 13.85 -17.62
N LEU A 194 7.07 13.46 -16.76
CA LEU A 194 7.17 13.64 -15.31
C LEU A 194 8.02 12.53 -14.66
N PRO A 195 8.65 12.78 -13.50
CA PRO A 195 9.27 11.73 -12.69
C PRO A 195 8.25 10.66 -12.29
N LEU A 196 8.68 9.41 -12.13
CA LEU A 196 7.79 8.26 -11.89
C LEU A 196 6.78 8.46 -10.75
N ALA A 197 7.19 9.04 -9.61
CA ALA A 197 6.29 9.32 -8.50
C ALA A 197 5.13 10.25 -8.90
N HIS A 198 5.42 11.28 -9.71
CA HIS A 198 4.42 12.21 -10.23
C HIS A 198 3.54 11.57 -11.30
N ARG A 199 4.11 10.70 -12.15
CA ARG A 199 3.33 9.91 -13.12
C ARG A 199 2.25 9.08 -12.43
N ARG A 200 2.63 8.36 -11.38
CA ARG A 200 1.70 7.55 -10.56
C ARG A 200 0.63 8.41 -9.89
N ALA A 201 1.02 9.51 -9.26
CA ALA A 201 0.09 10.42 -8.59
C ALA A 201 -0.91 11.06 -9.57
N VAL A 202 -0.43 11.54 -10.73
CA VAL A 202 -1.31 12.07 -11.80
C VAL A 202 -2.26 10.99 -12.28
N HIS A 203 -1.75 9.80 -12.62
CA HIS A 203 -2.58 8.68 -13.06
C HIS A 203 -3.69 8.36 -12.04
N ALA A 204 -3.35 8.32 -10.75
CA ALA A 204 -4.29 8.05 -9.66
C ALA A 204 -5.36 9.15 -9.48
N ALA A 205 -5.10 10.39 -9.90
CA ALA A 205 -6.07 11.49 -9.87
C ALA A 205 -6.93 11.61 -11.13
N LEU A 206 -6.50 11.05 -12.26
CA LEU A 206 -7.23 11.14 -13.52
C LEU A 206 -8.53 10.30 -13.51
N PRO A 207 -9.57 10.69 -14.28
CA PRO A 207 -10.74 9.85 -14.49
C PRO A 207 -10.40 8.51 -15.19
N PRO A 208 -11.19 7.44 -15.00
CA PRO A 208 -10.94 6.11 -15.60
C PRO A 208 -10.72 6.14 -17.12
N ALA A 209 -11.52 6.93 -17.85
CA ALA A 209 -11.39 7.08 -19.30
C ALA A 209 -10.05 7.73 -19.72
N ALA A 210 -9.51 8.65 -18.92
CA ALA A 210 -8.20 9.25 -19.19
C ALA A 210 -7.07 8.25 -18.92
N ARG A 211 -7.15 7.48 -17.82
CA ARG A 211 -6.19 6.40 -17.52
C ARG A 211 -6.15 5.35 -18.62
N SER A 212 -7.32 4.91 -19.10
CA SER A 212 -7.45 3.98 -20.22
C SER A 212 -6.73 4.48 -21.47
N ARG A 213 -6.93 5.75 -21.87
CA ARG A 213 -6.23 6.34 -23.03
C ARG A 213 -4.71 6.33 -22.87
N LEU A 214 -4.19 6.67 -21.69
CA LEU A 214 -2.76 6.67 -21.43
C LEU A 214 -2.16 5.27 -21.60
N TRP A 215 -2.82 4.23 -21.07
CA TRP A 215 -2.33 2.86 -21.17
C TRP A 215 -2.49 2.26 -22.57
N VAL A 216 -3.58 2.57 -23.29
CA VAL A 216 -3.72 2.16 -24.70
C VAL A 216 -2.59 2.75 -25.54
N GLU A 217 -2.32 4.05 -25.38
CA GLU A 217 -1.23 4.71 -26.11
C GLU A 217 0.15 4.12 -25.74
N HIS A 218 0.38 3.83 -24.45
CA HIS A 218 1.59 3.17 -23.98
C HIS A 218 1.82 1.82 -24.68
N ILE A 219 0.79 0.98 -24.72
CA ILE A 219 0.86 -0.37 -25.29
C ILE A 219 1.03 -0.31 -26.81
N ASP A 220 0.35 0.64 -27.48
CA ASP A 220 0.51 0.85 -28.92
C ASP A 220 1.94 1.29 -29.27
N ARG A 221 2.55 2.17 -28.45
CA ARG A 221 3.96 2.55 -28.58
C ARG A 221 4.91 1.40 -28.28
N PHE A 222 4.63 0.59 -27.26
CA PHE A 222 5.40 -0.61 -26.95
C PHE A 222 5.40 -1.57 -28.14
N ARG A 223 4.23 -1.87 -28.72
CA ARG A 223 4.11 -2.70 -29.93
C ARG A 223 4.91 -2.13 -31.09
N ALA A 224 4.80 -0.83 -31.36
CA ALA A 224 5.52 -0.18 -32.46
C ALA A 224 7.05 -0.26 -32.31
N ALA A 225 7.57 -0.28 -31.08
CA ALA A 225 8.99 -0.42 -30.79
C ALA A 225 9.51 -1.88 -30.90
N HIS A 226 8.61 -2.87 -30.98
CA HIS A 226 8.96 -4.29 -31.07
C HIS A 226 8.46 -4.86 -32.39
N THR A 227 9.29 -4.79 -33.44
CA THR A 227 8.89 -5.24 -34.79
C THR A 227 8.92 -6.75 -34.95
N ASP A 228 9.70 -7.45 -34.14
CA ASP A 228 9.99 -8.89 -34.30
C ASP A 228 9.26 -9.73 -33.25
N LEU A 229 7.95 -9.47 -33.08
CA LEU A 229 7.13 -10.17 -32.09
C LEU A 229 6.81 -11.60 -32.51
N THR A 230 7.04 -12.55 -31.62
CA THR A 230 6.48 -13.89 -31.77
C THR A 230 4.96 -13.87 -31.69
N PRO A 231 4.24 -14.88 -32.25
CA PRO A 231 2.79 -14.97 -32.12
C PRO A 231 2.31 -14.99 -30.66
N ARG A 232 3.13 -15.52 -29.73
CA ARG A 232 2.82 -15.55 -28.29
C ARG A 232 2.88 -14.15 -27.69
N GLN A 233 3.96 -13.41 -27.95
CA GLN A 233 4.13 -12.03 -27.50
C GLN A 233 3.05 -11.11 -28.08
N GLY A 234 2.71 -11.26 -29.36
CA GLY A 234 1.63 -10.53 -30.02
C GLY A 234 0.29 -10.68 -29.28
N ARG A 235 -0.09 -11.91 -28.91
CA ARG A 235 -1.33 -12.19 -28.15
C ARG A 235 -1.33 -11.56 -26.76
N VAL A 236 -0.20 -11.52 -26.07
CA VAL A 236 -0.09 -10.86 -24.76
C VAL A 236 -0.33 -9.35 -24.92
N ILE A 237 0.29 -8.71 -25.91
CA ILE A 237 0.08 -7.29 -26.20
C ILE A 237 -1.40 -7.02 -26.54
N ASP A 238 -2.03 -7.85 -27.38
CA ASP A 238 -3.46 -7.69 -27.72
C ASP A 238 -4.36 -7.82 -26.49
N ARG A 239 -4.08 -8.78 -25.60
CA ARG A 239 -4.81 -8.96 -24.33
C ARG A 239 -4.62 -7.76 -23.40
N ALA A 240 -3.39 -7.26 -23.27
CA ALA A 240 -3.07 -6.08 -22.47
C ALA A 240 -3.82 -4.85 -23.00
N ARG A 241 -3.77 -4.63 -24.31
CA ARG A 241 -4.45 -3.52 -24.99
C ARG A 241 -5.97 -3.60 -24.80
N SER A 242 -6.55 -4.78 -24.97
CA SER A 242 -7.98 -5.01 -24.76
C SER A 242 -8.39 -4.66 -23.33
N ALA A 243 -7.63 -5.12 -22.32
CA ALA A 243 -7.90 -4.80 -20.92
C ALA A 243 -7.76 -3.30 -20.61
N ALA A 244 -6.72 -2.65 -21.14
CA ALA A 244 -6.50 -1.21 -21.00
C ALA A 244 -7.54 -0.36 -21.73
N SER A 245 -8.18 -0.88 -22.80
CA SER A 245 -9.17 -0.15 -23.58
C SER A 245 -10.55 -0.04 -22.90
N ASP A 246 -10.81 -0.84 -21.87
CA ASP A 246 -12.04 -0.76 -21.07
C ASP A 246 -11.84 0.18 -19.87
N PRO A 247 -12.52 1.36 -19.81
CA PRO A 247 -12.44 2.25 -18.66
C PRO A 247 -12.89 1.58 -17.35
N ALA A 248 -13.66 0.49 -17.39
CA ALA A 248 -14.07 -0.25 -16.19
C ALA A 248 -12.89 -0.95 -15.49
N THR A 249 -11.80 -1.24 -16.21
CA THR A 249 -10.53 -1.73 -15.62
C THR A 249 -9.95 -0.73 -14.61
N PHE A 250 -10.22 0.56 -14.82
CA PHE A 250 -9.69 1.66 -14.00
C PHE A 250 -10.70 2.23 -13.00
N GLN A 251 -11.89 1.64 -12.91
CA GLN A 251 -12.85 2.01 -11.87
C GLN A 251 -12.38 1.45 -10.53
N ARG A 252 -12.55 2.23 -9.47
CA ARG A 252 -12.31 1.76 -8.10
C ARG A 252 -13.23 0.57 -7.82
N ARG A 253 -12.65 -0.62 -7.69
CA ARG A 253 -13.36 -1.79 -7.19
C ARG A 253 -13.39 -1.75 -5.66
N PRO A 254 -14.52 -2.05 -5.00
CA PRO A 254 -14.52 -2.44 -3.59
C PRO A 254 -13.53 -3.59 -3.39
N LEU A 255 -12.95 -3.70 -2.17
CA LEU A 255 -11.92 -4.66 -1.71
C LEU A 255 -12.28 -6.16 -1.85
N ALA A 256 -12.84 -6.60 -2.97
CA ALA A 256 -12.84 -8.00 -3.37
C ALA A 256 -11.47 -8.27 -3.99
N ARG A 257 -10.73 -9.23 -3.40
CA ARG A 257 -9.48 -9.77 -3.99
C ARG A 257 -9.74 -10.09 -5.46
N PRO A 258 -9.17 -9.35 -6.43
CA PRO A 258 -9.17 -9.83 -7.80
C PRO A 258 -8.32 -11.10 -7.82
N GLN A 259 -8.74 -12.10 -8.60
CA GLN A 259 -7.84 -13.18 -9.01
C GLN A 259 -6.58 -12.53 -9.59
N HIS A 260 -5.39 -13.05 -9.24
CA HIS A 260 -4.16 -12.71 -9.95
C HIS A 260 -4.47 -12.67 -11.44
N SER A 261 -4.14 -11.56 -12.12
CA SER A 261 -4.43 -11.51 -13.54
C SER A 261 -3.44 -12.45 -14.24
N ASP A 262 -3.94 -13.47 -14.95
CA ASP A 262 -3.09 -14.31 -15.80
C ASP A 262 -2.28 -13.46 -16.82
N LEU A 263 -2.64 -12.19 -17.00
CA LEU A 263 -1.97 -11.26 -17.89
C LEU A 263 -0.52 -11.01 -17.47
N THR A 264 -0.26 -10.72 -16.19
CA THR A 264 1.11 -10.47 -15.70
C THR A 264 1.97 -11.73 -15.83
N GLU A 265 1.45 -12.89 -15.44
CA GLU A 265 2.16 -14.17 -15.60
C GLU A 265 2.41 -14.51 -17.07
N SER A 266 1.41 -14.31 -17.95
CA SER A 266 1.55 -14.53 -19.38
C SER A 266 2.59 -13.61 -20.02
N ALA A 267 2.67 -12.36 -19.56
CA ALA A 267 3.67 -11.40 -20.03
C ALA A 267 5.07 -11.79 -19.59
N ILE A 268 5.28 -12.12 -18.30
CA ILE A 268 6.56 -12.59 -17.79
C ILE A 268 7.02 -13.84 -18.57
N ALA A 269 6.10 -14.77 -18.83
CA ALA A 269 6.43 -16.01 -19.53
C ALA A 269 6.68 -15.82 -21.04
N ALA A 270 6.26 -14.70 -21.64
CA ALA A 270 6.44 -14.41 -23.06
C ALA A 270 7.60 -13.45 -23.36
N PHE A 271 7.90 -12.52 -22.45
CA PHE A 271 8.87 -11.44 -22.61
C PHE A 271 10.00 -11.45 -21.56
N GLY A 272 9.82 -12.19 -20.46
CA GLY A 272 10.66 -12.04 -19.27
C GLY A 272 10.19 -10.92 -18.35
N LYS A 273 10.76 -10.84 -17.15
CA LYS A 273 10.28 -9.93 -16.08
C LYS A 273 10.46 -8.45 -16.44
N GLU A 274 11.60 -8.09 -17.02
CA GLU A 274 11.93 -6.70 -17.37
C GLU A 274 10.97 -6.10 -18.39
N GLU A 275 10.83 -6.75 -19.54
CA GLU A 275 9.92 -6.31 -20.61
C GLU A 275 8.45 -6.39 -20.18
N ALA A 276 8.06 -7.36 -19.35
CA ALA A 276 6.70 -7.42 -18.80
C ALA A 276 6.39 -6.24 -17.87
N VAL A 277 7.34 -5.84 -17.00
CA VAL A 277 7.21 -4.65 -16.14
C VAL A 277 7.18 -3.37 -16.96
N GLN A 278 7.98 -3.29 -18.04
CA GLN A 278 7.92 -2.17 -18.95
C GLN A 278 6.55 -2.07 -19.65
N LEU A 279 5.99 -3.20 -20.11
CA LEU A 279 4.70 -3.24 -20.80
C LEU A 279 3.51 -2.96 -19.87
N LEU A 280 3.51 -3.50 -18.65
CA LEU A 280 2.32 -3.56 -17.79
C LEU A 280 2.40 -2.70 -16.54
N ALA A 281 3.59 -2.46 -15.98
CA ALA A 281 3.74 -1.86 -14.65
C ALA A 281 4.51 -0.53 -14.65
N THR A 282 4.87 0.01 -15.82
CA THR A 282 5.55 1.30 -15.96
C THR A 282 4.96 2.12 -17.10
N LEU A 283 4.19 3.17 -16.78
CA LEU A 283 3.66 4.07 -17.80
C LEU A 283 4.75 5.02 -18.29
N GLY A 284 5.38 4.70 -19.41
CA GLY A 284 6.46 5.49 -20.02
C GLY A 284 7.84 4.82 -19.89
N PRO A 285 8.95 5.57 -19.98
CA PRO A 285 10.28 4.99 -19.85
C PRO A 285 10.49 4.43 -18.43
N ALA A 286 11.28 3.36 -18.36
CA ALA A 286 11.73 2.77 -17.10
C ALA A 286 12.62 3.77 -16.35
N GLU A 287 12.33 3.96 -15.07
CA GLU A 287 13.16 4.69 -14.12
C GLU A 287 13.48 3.76 -12.96
N ALA A 288 14.64 3.95 -12.32
CA ALA A 288 14.99 3.16 -11.15
C ALA A 288 13.97 3.39 -10.03
N LEU A 289 13.31 2.31 -9.59
CA LEU A 289 12.42 2.31 -8.43
C LEU A 289 13.26 2.41 -7.15
N ALA A 290 13.47 3.61 -6.62
CA ALA A 290 13.82 3.77 -5.21
C ALA A 290 12.63 4.42 -4.50
N GLN A 291 11.65 3.61 -4.12
CA GLN A 291 10.48 4.05 -3.37
C GLN A 291 10.25 3.15 -2.16
N ASP A 292 9.85 3.78 -1.05
CA ASP A 292 9.11 3.11 0.01
C ASP A 292 7.69 2.81 -0.52
N CYS A 293 7.22 1.55 -0.42
CA CYS A 293 5.93 1.08 -0.97
C CYS A 293 5.82 1.16 -2.51
N ALA A 294 6.64 0.35 -3.21
CA ALA A 294 6.77 0.41 -4.67
C ALA A 294 6.09 -0.75 -5.42
N CYS A 295 5.55 -1.74 -4.69
CA CYS A 295 4.97 -2.94 -5.27
C CYS A 295 3.66 -3.34 -4.57
N SER A 296 2.91 -4.23 -5.23
CA SER A 296 1.73 -4.88 -4.67
C SER A 296 2.03 -6.35 -4.43
N SER A 297 1.72 -6.86 -3.25
CA SER A 297 1.83 -8.28 -2.91
C SER A 297 0.89 -9.16 -3.76
N PHE A 298 -0.10 -8.54 -4.42
CA PHE A 298 -1.03 -9.19 -5.34
C PHE A 298 -0.61 -9.09 -6.82
N SER A 299 0.32 -8.19 -7.15
CA SER A 299 0.85 -8.01 -8.49
C SER A 299 2.30 -7.56 -8.41
N ASP A 300 3.18 -8.57 -8.37
CA ASP A 300 4.60 -8.35 -8.18
C ASP A 300 5.26 -7.84 -9.47
N ALA A 301 5.62 -6.56 -9.45
CA ALA A 301 6.35 -5.86 -10.51
C ALA A 301 7.82 -5.59 -10.15
N CYS A 302 8.36 -6.22 -9.10
CA CYS A 302 9.74 -6.03 -8.67
C CYS A 302 10.71 -6.71 -9.64
N LEU A 303 11.61 -5.97 -10.28
CA LEU A 303 12.47 -6.53 -11.36
C LEU A 303 13.47 -7.60 -10.90
N PHE A 304 14.07 -7.43 -9.71
CA PHE A 304 15.19 -8.25 -9.24
C PHE A 304 14.93 -8.92 -7.89
N SER A 305 13.70 -8.82 -7.40
CA SER A 305 13.29 -9.27 -6.07
C SER A 305 11.80 -9.60 -6.05
N ASP A 306 11.31 -10.03 -4.88
CA ASP A 306 9.90 -10.28 -4.65
C ASP A 306 9.26 -9.09 -3.93
N CYS A 307 7.95 -8.93 -4.13
CA CYS A 307 7.19 -7.98 -3.34
C CYS A 307 6.90 -8.51 -1.93
N ILE A 308 7.55 -7.92 -0.92
CA ILE A 308 7.31 -8.27 0.48
C ILE A 308 6.28 -7.30 1.06
N GLY A 309 5.08 -7.81 1.32
CA GLY A 309 3.98 -7.04 1.91
C GLY A 309 4.31 -6.49 3.30
N GLY A 310 3.84 -5.26 3.57
CA GLY A 310 4.05 -4.53 4.80
C GLY A 310 5.36 -3.71 4.83
N GLY A 311 5.57 -2.99 5.93
CA GLY A 311 6.76 -2.16 6.14
C GLY A 311 6.74 -0.80 5.41
N CYS A 312 5.59 -0.41 4.85
CA CYS A 312 5.39 0.89 4.22
C CYS A 312 3.93 1.37 4.34
N THR A 313 3.67 2.65 4.02
CA THR A 313 2.31 3.22 4.04
C THR A 313 1.58 2.76 2.80
N ILE A 314 0.51 1.97 2.98
CA ILE A 314 -0.33 1.53 1.85
C ILE A 314 -0.85 2.76 1.12
N SER A 315 -0.66 2.80 -0.20
CA SER A 315 -1.29 3.81 -1.05
C SER A 315 -2.35 3.17 -1.92
N ASP A 316 -3.45 3.91 -2.10
CA ASP A 316 -4.54 3.51 -2.97
C ASP A 316 -4.08 3.57 -4.43
N GLY A 317 -3.93 2.41 -5.07
CA GLY A 317 -3.40 2.31 -6.43
C GLY A 317 -1.91 2.66 -6.58
N GLY A 318 -1.43 2.67 -7.83
CA GLY A 318 -0.05 3.04 -8.18
C GLY A 318 0.91 1.87 -8.41
N CYS A 319 0.47 0.64 -8.12
CA CYS A 319 1.28 -0.58 -8.22
C CYS A 319 0.63 -1.65 -9.11
N GLY A 320 1.42 -2.68 -9.44
CA GLY A 320 1.01 -3.80 -10.28
C GLY A 320 0.73 -3.40 -11.73
N GLU A 321 0.06 -4.28 -12.47
CA GLU A 321 -0.35 -3.98 -13.83
C GLU A 321 -1.30 -2.78 -13.87
N PHE A 322 -1.11 -1.92 -14.86
CA PHE A 322 -1.89 -0.73 -15.10
C PHE A 322 -1.98 0.28 -13.93
N TRP A 323 -1.17 0.09 -12.89
CA TRP A 323 -1.22 0.84 -11.63
C TRP A 323 -2.59 0.81 -10.93
N ILE A 324 -3.34 -0.27 -11.11
CA ILE A 324 -4.68 -0.43 -10.49
C ILE A 324 -4.62 -1.07 -9.11
N TRP A 325 -3.46 -1.59 -8.70
CA TRP A 325 -3.29 -2.26 -7.42
C TRP A 325 -2.75 -1.31 -6.37
N ASP A 326 -3.22 -1.50 -5.14
CA ASP A 326 -2.67 -0.83 -3.98
C ASP A 326 -1.20 -1.22 -3.81
N CYS A 327 -0.39 -0.21 -3.51
CA CYS A 327 0.99 -0.43 -3.13
C CYS A 327 1.01 -0.80 -1.66
N ASP A 328 1.31 -2.06 -1.35
CA ASP A 328 1.29 -2.59 0.01
C ASP A 328 2.61 -3.24 0.43
N GLY A 329 3.65 -3.18 -0.41
CA GLY A 329 4.92 -3.86 -0.16
C GLY A 329 6.15 -3.17 -0.73
N MET A 330 7.31 -3.74 -0.40
CA MET A 330 8.63 -3.31 -0.87
C MET A 330 9.32 -4.42 -1.66
N CYS A 331 10.00 -4.05 -2.73
CA CYS A 331 10.87 -4.95 -3.49
C CYS A 331 12.13 -5.28 -2.68
N ARG A 332 12.31 -6.53 -2.26
CA ARG A 332 13.46 -6.96 -1.42
C ARG A 332 13.95 -8.36 -1.71
#